data_AF-A0A0G0G6N8-F1
#
_entry.id   AF-A0A0G0G6N8-F1
#
_cell.length_a   1.000
_cell.length_b   1.000
_cell.length_c   1.000
_cell.angle_alpha   90.00
_cell.angle_beta   90.00
_cell.angle_gamma   90.00
#
_symmetry.space_group_name_H-M   'P 1'
#
loop_
_entity.id
_entity.type
_entity.pdbx_description
1 polymer ?
#
loop_
_entity_poly.entity_id
_entity_poly.type
_entity_poly.pdbx_seq_one_letter_code
_entity_poly.pdbx_strand_id
1 'polypeptide(L)'
;MNIINLSPKTVSHISDGAVIGDGSIVTKDVPPFAVVVGNPAKIIKYLFSEGKIKKIIKSRWWEKDMSELKSDLDSFLSSVE
;
A
#
# COMPACT_ATOMS: atom_id res chain seq x y z
N MET A 1 5.89 17.42 36.31
CA MET A 1 5.62 16.06 35.77
C MET A 1 4.64 16.23 34.63
N ASN A 2 5.14 16.33 33.39
CA ASN A 2 4.27 16.56 32.24
C ASN A 2 3.59 15.24 31.87
N ILE A 3 2.29 15.16 32.13
CA ILE A 3 1.45 14.09 31.58
C ILE A 3 1.31 14.41 30.09
N ILE A 4 2.19 13.82 29.30
CA ILE A 4 2.06 13.76 27.84
C ILE A 4 0.68 13.17 27.54
N ASN A 5 -0.11 13.90 26.78
CA ASN A 5 -1.43 13.49 26.31
C ASN A 5 -1.27 12.25 25.42
N LEU A 6 -1.35 11.06 26.01
CA LEU A 6 -1.27 9.77 25.34
C LEU A 6 -2.66 9.37 24.83
N SER A 7 -3.22 10.15 23.90
CA SER A 7 -4.22 9.55 23.02
C SER A 7 -3.50 8.48 22.20
N PRO A 8 -3.94 7.21 22.20
CA PRO A 8 -3.31 6.19 21.38
C PRO A 8 -3.32 6.66 19.93
N LYS A 9 -2.13 6.78 19.31
CA LYS A 9 -2.03 6.99 17.87
C LYS A 9 -2.43 5.70 17.19
N THR A 10 -3.72 5.56 16.94
CA THR A 10 -4.29 4.42 16.22
C THR A 10 -3.94 4.55 14.75
N VAL A 11 -3.45 3.47 14.16
CA VAL A 11 -3.33 3.35 12.70
C VAL A 11 -4.74 3.07 12.19
N SER A 12 -5.23 3.97 11.33
CA SER A 12 -6.58 3.89 10.80
C SER A 12 -6.61 3.17 9.45
N HIS A 13 -5.55 3.30 8.64
CA HIS A 13 -5.54 2.74 7.29
C HIS A 13 -4.15 2.24 6.85
N ILE A 14 -4.16 1.06 6.21
CA ILE A 14 -3.10 0.58 5.33
C ILE A 14 -3.70 0.53 3.93
N SER A 15 -3.21 1.37 3.02
CA SER A 15 -3.80 1.51 1.69
C SER A 15 -3.40 0.41 0.71
N ASP A 16 -4.15 0.32 -0.40
CA ASP A 16 -3.99 -0.71 -1.41
C ASP A 16 -2.56 -0.83 -1.95
N GLY A 17 -2.10 -2.07 -2.10
CA GLY A 17 -0.78 -2.39 -2.62
C GLY A 17 0.39 -2.01 -1.72
N ALA A 18 0.16 -1.52 -0.49
CA ALA A 18 1.22 -1.28 0.48
C ALA A 18 1.98 -2.57 0.84
N VAL A 19 3.28 -2.45 1.10
CA VAL A 19 4.15 -3.56 1.50
C VAL A 19 4.72 -3.28 2.88
N ILE A 20 4.45 -4.18 3.81
CA ILE A 20 4.96 -4.12 5.18
C ILE A 20 6.10 -5.13 5.31
N GLY A 21 7.30 -4.65 5.63
CA GLY A 21 8.43 -5.53 5.90
C GLY A 21 8.24 -6.34 7.18
N ASP A 22 8.83 -7.53 7.22
CA ASP A 22 8.83 -8.39 8.40
C ASP A 22 9.36 -7.65 9.65
N GLY A 23 8.78 -7.96 10.81
CA GLY A 23 9.15 -7.36 12.10
C GLY A 23 8.86 -5.85 12.25
N SER A 24 8.11 -5.23 11.34
CA SER A 24 7.83 -3.79 11.38
C SER A 24 6.74 -3.42 12.40
N ILE A 25 6.93 -2.29 13.10
CA ILE A 25 5.90 -1.70 13.97
C ILE A 25 5.33 -0.45 13.29
N VAL A 26 4.17 -0.61 12.65
CA VAL A 26 3.46 0.47 11.97
C VAL A 26 2.77 1.36 13.02
N THR A 27 3.20 2.62 13.10
CA THR A 27 2.69 3.60 14.08
C THR A 27 1.94 4.78 13.43
N LYS A 28 1.80 4.74 12.09
CA LYS A 28 1.14 5.76 11.26
C LYS A 28 0.49 5.08 10.05
N ASP A 29 -0.51 5.73 9.47
CA ASP A 29 -1.15 5.26 8.24
C ASP A 29 -0.14 5.10 7.11
N VAL A 30 -0.37 4.08 6.28
CA VAL A 30 0.54 3.68 5.19
C VAL A 30 -0.10 4.03 3.84
N PRO A 31 0.54 4.90 3.02
CA PRO A 31 0.02 5.26 1.70
C PRO A 31 -0.02 4.09 0.71
N PRO A 32 -0.80 4.21 -0.37
CA PRO A 32 -0.89 3.17 -1.39
C PRO A 32 0.48 2.87 -2.01
N PHE A 33 0.78 1.59 -2.22
CA PHE A 33 2.04 1.14 -2.85
C PHE A 33 3.33 1.61 -2.15
N ALA A 34 3.24 2.10 -0.91
CA ALA A 34 4.40 2.40 -0.09
C ALA A 34 5.00 1.12 0.47
N VAL A 35 6.34 1.06 0.51
CA VAL A 35 7.08 0.00 1.19
C VAL A 35 7.57 0.56 2.52
N VAL A 36 7.12 -0.01 3.63
CA VAL A 36 7.52 0.41 4.98
C VAL A 36 8.27 -0.69 5.71
N VAL A 37 9.31 -0.32 6.46
CA VAL A 37 10.09 -1.25 7.29
C VAL A 37 10.50 -0.64 8.63
N GLY A 38 10.73 -1.49 9.64
CA GLY A 38 11.38 -1.13 10.90
C GLY A 38 10.44 -0.82 12.06
N ASN A 39 11.02 -0.42 13.20
CA ASN A 39 10.32 -0.08 14.43
C ASN A 39 10.86 1.27 14.99
N PRO A 40 10.12 2.40 14.87
CA PRO A 40 8.84 2.53 14.16
C PRO A 40 9.04 2.43 12.64
N ALA A 41 8.03 1.88 11.95
CA ALA A 41 8.08 1.67 10.51
C ALA A 41 8.19 3.00 9.74
N LYS A 42 9.06 3.04 8.74
CA LYS A 42 9.27 4.19 7.85
C LYS A 42 9.14 3.79 6.39
N ILE A 43 8.62 4.69 5.57
CA ILE A 43 8.59 4.51 4.11
C ILE A 43 10.03 4.52 3.59
N ILE A 44 10.43 3.46 2.91
CA ILE A 44 11.75 3.34 2.27
C ILE A 44 11.71 3.54 0.76
N LYS A 45 10.57 3.24 0.13
CA LYS A 45 10.31 3.49 -1.29
C LYS A 45 8.83 3.36 -1.61
N TYR A 46 8.46 3.75 -2.84
CA TYR A 46 7.20 3.38 -3.46
C TYR A 46 7.47 2.33 -4.54
N LEU A 47 6.56 1.37 -4.72
CA LEU A 47 6.72 0.31 -5.73
C LEU A 47 6.69 0.85 -7.16
N PHE A 48 5.98 1.96 -7.39
CA PHE A 48 5.80 2.56 -8.71
C PHE A 48 5.89 4.09 -8.64
N SER A 49 5.98 4.73 -9.81
CA SER A 49 5.83 6.18 -9.92
C SER A 49 4.42 6.62 -9.52
N GLU A 50 4.27 7.86 -9.03
CA GLU A 50 2.98 8.41 -8.62
C GLU A 50 1.91 8.30 -9.71
N GLY A 51 2.29 8.57 -10.97
CA GLY A 51 1.39 8.44 -12.12
C GLY A 51 0.90 7.01 -12.35
N LYS A 52 1.76 6.00 -12.13
CA LYS A 52 1.39 4.59 -12.25
C LYS A 52 0.53 4.15 -11.07
N ILE A 53 0.84 4.59 -9.84
CA ILE A 53 0.02 4.35 -8.64
C ILE A 53 -1.42 4.85 -8.85
N LYS A 54 -1.58 6.10 -9.32
CA LYS A 54 -2.91 6.69 -9.60
C LYS A 54 -3.70 5.88 -10.62
N LYS A 55 -3.04 5.37 -11.68
CA LYS A 55 -3.69 4.51 -12.69
C LYS A 55 -4.16 3.19 -12.08
N ILE A 56 -3.31 2.54 -11.27
CA ILE A 56 -3.65 1.25 -10.66
C ILE A 56 -4.81 1.42 -9.66
N ILE A 57 -4.75 2.40 -8.76
CA ILE A 57 -5.84 2.66 -7.79
C ILE A 57 -7.15 2.97 -8.52
N LYS A 58 -7.11 3.77 -9.58
CA LYS A 58 -8.30 4.09 -10.37
C LYS A 58 -8.91 2.85 -11.03
N SER A 59 -8.10 1.86 -11.39
CA SER A 59 -8.60 0.64 -12.03
C SER A 59 -9.40 -0.26 -11.08
N ARG A 60 -9.13 -0.20 -9.76
CA ARG A 60 -9.70 -1.08 -8.72
C ARG A 60 -9.83 -2.53 -9.20
N TRP A 61 -8.80 -3.05 -9.87
CA TRP A 61 -8.87 -4.34 -10.54
C TRP A 61 -9.25 -5.49 -9.60
N TRP A 62 -8.88 -5.40 -8.32
CA TRP A 62 -9.23 -6.38 -7.28
C TRP A 62 -10.73 -6.44 -6.96
N GLU A 63 -11.55 -5.50 -7.44
CA GLU A 63 -13.02 -5.51 -7.29
C GLU A 63 -13.76 -6.03 -8.52
N LYS A 64 -13.05 -6.23 -9.63
CA LYS A 64 -13.64 -6.75 -10.86
C LYS A 64 -14.01 -8.22 -10.70
N ASP A 65 -14.99 -8.66 -11.48
CA ASP A 65 -15.33 -10.06 -11.57
C ASP A 65 -14.30 -10.87 -12.39
N MET A 66 -14.40 -12.20 -12.31
CA MET A 66 -13.46 -13.10 -12.98
C MET A 66 -13.52 -13.03 -14.50
N SER A 67 -14.65 -12.64 -15.10
CA SER A 67 -14.75 -12.47 -16.55
C SER A 67 -13.94 -11.27 -17.01
N GLU A 68 -14.07 -10.13 -16.34
CA GLU A 68 -13.32 -8.91 -16.63
C GLU A 68 -11.82 -9.07 -16.35
N LEU A 69 -11.45 -9.78 -15.29
CA LEU A 69 -10.05 -10.04 -14.96
C LEU A 69 -9.34 -10.90 -16.01
N LYS A 70 -10.04 -11.91 -16.55
CA LYS A 70 -9.46 -12.80 -17.57
C LYS A 70 -9.09 -12.05 -18.85
N SER A 71 -9.89 -11.08 -19.27
CA SER A 71 -9.55 -10.26 -20.45
C SER A 71 -8.34 -9.37 -20.22
N ASP A 72 -8.09 -8.95 -18.98
CA ASP A 72 -6.97 -8.09 -18.62
C ASP A 72 -5.66 -8.87 -18.35
N LEU A 73 -5.74 -10.20 -18.19
CA LEU A 73 -4.62 -11.04 -17.75
C LEU A 73 -3.43 -11.04 -18.73
N ASP A 74 -3.69 -11.13 -20.04
CA ASP A 74 -2.62 -11.16 -21.05
C ASP A 74 -1.84 -9.83 -21.10
N SER A 75 -2.55 -8.72 -20.93
CA SER A 75 -1.97 -7.37 -20.82
C SER A 75 -1.14 -7.21 -19.54
N PHE A 76 -1.57 -7.82 -18.44
CA PHE A 76 -0.83 -7.81 -17.19
C PHE A 76 0.46 -8.63 -17.27
N LEU A 77 0.39 -9.87 -17.77
CA LEU A 77 1.55 -10.77 -17.84
C LEU A 77 2.65 -10.22 -18.75
N SER A 78 2.28 -9.65 -19.89
CA SER A 78 3.24 -9.00 -20.81
C SER A 78 3.93 -7.75 -20.25
N SER A 79 3.44 -7.19 -19.14
CA SER A 79 4.03 -6.03 -18.46
C SER A 79 4.98 -6.39 -17.32
N VAL A 80 5.11 -7.68 -16.97
CA VAL A 80 5.94 -8.19 -15.87
C VAL A 80 7.28 -8.74 -16.36
N GLU A 81 7.37 -9.11 -17.64
CA GLU A 81 8.61 -9.44 -18.37
C GLU A 81 9.37 -8.18 -18.81
#